data_AF-A0A1M6P7F8-F1
#
_entry.id   AF-A0A1M6P7F8-F1
#
_cell.length_a   1.000
_cell.length_b   1.000
_cell.length_c   1.000
_cell.angle_alpha   90.00
_cell.angle_beta   90.00
_cell.angle_gamma   90.00
#
_symmetry.space_group_name_H-M   'P 1'
#
loop_
_entity.id
_entity.type
_entity.pdbx_description
1 polymer ?
#
loop_
_entity_poly.entity_id
_entity_poly.type
_entity_poly.pdbx_seq_one_letter_code
_entity_poly.pdbx_strand_id
1 'polypeptide(L)'
;MIRLLLIVLFALLIGTGLSLGLQYDLGYIRISLGNYLIETNFWVGLALLIAVVALIVVSISLLRRMRQSTGLVASWVSRGKERRARRRTTQGLLALAEGNWPRARKMLTSAASNADTPLINYLAAAQAAFECGDHEAVDELLRKAFESTPGSDMAVGITQAQLQLAGNRLEQALATLVRLRKQSPHHPFVLKLLKNTYLRLEDWRELSKLLPELRKRSVLPESELGELERQAWHNLLERAAEDCRRQQQQDPNVSLEPLTRLWDELPGFLRRDEKTIGDYARLLADLGDEAQTETLLRKVLHNHWSDGLVNLYGRIEGRKPDEQLLAAEQWLKDRPNNAELLLALGRLSLRNELWGKAREYFETSLKLRRSREALAELSRLSAHMGDEEVSIKLMMQGLAKDNGLPQLPMPKA
;
A
#
# COMPACT_ATOMS: atom_id res chain seq x y z
N MET A 1 -0.58 -51.19 51.59
CA MET A 1 -0.66 -52.12 52.75
C MET A 1 -0.50 -53.59 52.34
N ILE A 2 -1.22 -54.09 51.33
CA ILE A 2 -1.13 -55.49 50.85
C ILE A 2 0.30 -55.91 50.41
N ARG A 3 1.03 -55.03 49.73
CA ARG A 3 2.43 -55.30 49.32
C ARG A 3 3.38 -55.46 50.51
N LEU A 4 3.15 -54.74 51.60
CA LEU A 4 3.99 -54.82 52.80
C LEU A 4 3.71 -56.12 53.57
N LEU A 5 2.44 -56.52 53.64
CA LEU A 5 1.99 -57.76 54.28
C LEU A 5 2.49 -59.02 53.53
N LEU A 6 2.50 -58.98 52.20
CA LEU A 6 3.09 -60.05 51.37
C LEU A 6 4.61 -60.16 51.55
N ILE A 7 5.32 -59.04 51.69
CA ILE A 7 6.77 -59.05 51.96
C ILE A 7 7.07 -59.65 53.33
N VAL A 8 6.28 -59.32 54.36
CA VAL A 8 6.44 -59.88 55.71
C VAL A 8 6.13 -61.39 55.74
N LEU A 9 5.05 -61.82 55.08
CA LEU A 9 4.69 -63.24 54.97
C LEU A 9 5.80 -64.05 54.25
N PHE A 10 6.34 -63.50 53.15
CA PHE A 10 7.40 -64.13 52.38
C PHE A 10 8.73 -64.17 53.15
N ALA A 11 9.05 -63.10 53.91
CA ALA A 11 10.21 -63.08 54.79
C ALA A 11 10.10 -64.10 55.93
N LEU A 12 8.89 -64.31 56.49
CA LEU A 12 8.64 -65.31 57.53
C LEU A 12 8.81 -66.74 56.98
N LEU A 13 8.33 -66.99 55.75
CA LEU A 13 8.44 -68.28 55.04
C LEU A 13 9.89 -68.61 54.66
N ILE A 14 10.65 -67.60 54.25
CA ILE A 14 12.10 -67.72 54.00
C ILE A 14 12.84 -67.96 55.32
N GLY A 15 12.49 -67.24 56.38
CA GLY A 15 13.09 -67.39 57.72
C GLY A 15 12.88 -68.78 58.32
N THR A 16 11.69 -69.36 58.19
CA THR A 16 11.42 -70.74 58.63
C THR A 16 12.11 -71.78 57.75
N GLY A 17 12.19 -71.56 56.43
CA GLY A 17 12.97 -72.42 55.52
C GLY A 17 14.48 -72.41 55.81
N LEU A 18 15.04 -71.24 56.11
CA LEU A 18 16.44 -71.05 56.53
C LEU A 18 16.74 -71.75 57.87
N SER A 19 15.81 -71.66 58.84
CA SER A 19 15.95 -72.29 60.16
C SER A 19 15.99 -73.82 60.08
N LEU A 20 15.24 -74.44 59.16
CA LEU A 20 15.24 -75.90 58.97
C LEU A 20 16.46 -76.38 58.17
N GLY A 21 16.97 -75.57 57.23
CA GLY A 21 18.13 -75.92 56.42
C GLY A 21 19.50 -75.82 57.13
N LEU A 22 19.57 -75.13 58.27
CA LEU A 22 20.78 -75.03 59.09
C LEU A 22 21.14 -76.33 59.85
N GLN A 23 20.21 -77.30 59.94
CA GLN A 23 20.44 -78.59 60.59
C GLN A 23 21.02 -79.67 59.67
N TYR A 24 21.09 -79.40 58.36
CA TYR A 24 21.80 -80.26 57.40
C TYR A 24 23.15 -79.63 57.04
N ASP A 25 24.23 -80.39 57.18
CA ASP A 25 25.58 -79.97 56.81
C ASP A 25 25.70 -79.93 55.27
N LEU A 26 25.07 -78.92 54.64
CA LEU A 26 25.04 -78.69 53.19
C LEU A 26 26.39 -78.13 52.68
N GLY A 27 27.48 -78.85 52.92
CA GLY A 27 28.77 -78.62 52.28
C GLY A 27 29.37 -77.21 52.42
N TYR A 28 30.55 -77.02 51.82
CA TYR A 28 31.26 -75.75 51.79
C TYR A 28 31.39 -75.26 50.35
N ILE A 29 31.27 -73.95 50.15
CA ILE A 29 31.57 -73.31 48.87
C ILE A 29 33.07 -73.00 48.90
N ARG A 30 33.82 -73.63 47.99
CA ARG A 30 35.26 -73.40 47.81
C ARG A 30 35.48 -72.60 46.53
N ILE A 31 35.90 -71.34 46.68
CA ILE A 31 36.26 -70.48 45.55
C ILE A 31 37.78 -70.35 45.55
N SER A 32 38.43 -70.88 44.51
CA SER A 32 39.88 -70.72 44.31
C SER A 32 40.15 -69.65 43.26
N LEU A 33 40.81 -68.57 43.66
CA LEU A 33 41.25 -67.50 42.76
C LEU A 33 42.77 -67.36 42.87
N GLY A 34 43.50 -67.97 41.95
CA GLY A 34 44.97 -68.02 42.00
C GLY A 34 45.48 -68.66 43.29
N ASN A 35 46.23 -67.91 44.10
CA ASN A 35 46.77 -68.37 45.39
C ASN A 35 45.80 -68.18 46.58
N TYR A 36 44.63 -67.58 46.35
CA TYR A 36 43.64 -67.36 47.40
C TYR A 36 42.57 -68.44 47.37
N LEU A 37 42.39 -69.09 48.51
CA LEU A 37 41.38 -70.11 48.71
C LEU A 37 40.43 -69.64 49.81
N ILE A 38 39.21 -69.31 49.40
CA ILE A 38 38.17 -68.88 50.32
C ILE A 38 37.19 -70.04 50.48
N GLU A 39 37.18 -70.63 51.67
CA GLU A 39 36.19 -71.62 52.08
C GLU A 39 35.15 -70.92 52.94
N THR A 40 33.89 -70.99 52.51
CA THR A 40 32.78 -70.37 53.23
C THR A 40 31.62 -71.33 53.34
N ASN A 41 30.90 -71.27 54.46
CA ASN A 41 29.63 -71.98 54.65
C ASN A 41 28.65 -71.60 53.53
N PHE A 42 27.96 -72.58 52.96
CA PHE A 42 26.95 -72.42 51.90
C PHE A 42 25.96 -71.28 52.20
N TRP A 43 25.49 -71.16 53.45
CA TRP A 43 24.54 -70.13 53.85
C TRP A 43 25.09 -68.71 53.74
N VAL A 44 26.38 -68.52 54.07
CA VAL A 44 27.04 -67.23 53.98
C VAL A 44 27.29 -66.86 52.51
N GLY A 45 27.66 -67.84 51.67
CA GLY A 45 27.78 -67.63 50.23
C GLY A 45 26.45 -67.28 49.56
N LEU A 46 25.35 -67.92 49.97
CA LEU A 46 24.01 -67.62 49.48
C LEU A 46 23.54 -66.23 49.92
N ALA A 47 23.77 -65.84 51.18
CA ALA A 47 23.46 -64.51 51.69
C ALA A 47 24.22 -63.42 50.93
N LEU A 48 25.51 -63.65 50.64
CA LEU A 48 26.34 -62.73 49.86
C LEU A 48 25.82 -62.59 48.42
N LEU A 49 25.44 -63.70 47.77
CA LEU A 49 24.87 -63.68 46.42
C LEU A 49 23.56 -62.85 46.38
N ILE A 50 22.66 -63.07 47.34
CA ILE A 50 21.41 -62.31 47.45
C ILE A 50 21.69 -60.82 47.67
N ALA A 51 22.65 -60.48 48.54
CA ALA A 51 23.05 -59.11 48.77
C ALA A 51 23.60 -58.43 47.49
N VAL A 52 24.44 -59.13 46.72
CA VAL A 52 24.98 -58.63 45.45
C VAL A 52 23.86 -58.42 44.42
N VAL A 53 22.93 -59.38 44.29
CA VAL A 53 21.79 -59.24 43.37
C VAL A 53 20.88 -58.08 43.78
N ALA A 54 20.58 -57.94 45.07
CA ALA A 54 19.79 -56.83 45.59
C ALA A 54 20.48 -55.48 45.31
N LEU A 55 21.80 -55.39 45.54
CA LEU A 55 22.59 -54.20 45.22
C LEU A 55 22.48 -53.85 43.73
N ILE A 56 22.65 -54.82 42.84
CA ILE A 56 22.55 -54.63 41.38
C ILE A 56 21.15 -54.14 40.99
N VAL A 57 20.08 -54.74 41.52
CA VAL A 57 18.69 -54.33 41.23
C VAL A 57 18.42 -52.92 41.73
N VAL A 58 18.86 -52.59 42.94
CA VAL A 58 18.73 -51.24 43.51
C VAL A 58 19.50 -50.23 42.66
N SER A 59 20.77 -50.51 42.32
CA SER A 59 21.59 -49.65 41.47
C SER A 59 20.97 -49.42 40.09
N ILE A 60 20.47 -50.46 39.41
CA ILE A 60 19.79 -50.34 38.12
C ILE A 60 18.50 -49.52 38.23
N SER A 61 17.73 -49.72 39.31
CA SER A 61 16.48 -48.97 39.53
C SER A 61 16.74 -47.48 39.79
N LEU A 62 17.77 -47.13 40.57
CA LEU A 62 18.20 -45.74 40.79
C LEU A 62 18.66 -45.11 39.47
N LEU A 63 19.47 -45.83 38.68
CA LEU A 63 19.96 -45.32 37.39
C LEU A 63 18.80 -45.05 36.42
N ARG A 64 17.82 -45.95 36.34
CA ARG A 64 16.63 -45.78 35.50
C ARG A 64 15.79 -44.59 35.96
N ARG A 65 15.59 -44.42 37.26
CA ARG A 65 14.81 -43.30 37.83
C ARG A 65 15.49 -41.95 37.62
N MET A 66 16.83 -41.92 37.71
CA MET A 66 17.62 -40.73 37.42
C MET A 66 17.62 -40.38 35.93
N ARG A 67 17.64 -41.38 35.05
CA ARG A 67 17.49 -41.18 33.60
C ARG A 67 16.09 -40.77 33.16
N GLN A 68 15.04 -41.16 33.90
CA GLN A 68 13.66 -40.76 33.62
C GLN A 68 13.29 -39.38 34.23
N SER A 69 13.96 -38.92 35.30
CA SER A 69 13.69 -37.60 35.90
C SER A 69 14.25 -36.43 35.08
N THR A 70 15.23 -36.67 34.20
CA THR A 70 15.76 -35.65 33.29
C THR A 70 14.69 -35.08 32.35
N GLY A 71 13.71 -35.88 31.94
CA GLY A 71 12.59 -35.41 31.10
C GLY A 71 11.69 -34.37 31.79
N LEU A 72 11.46 -34.52 33.10
CA LEU A 72 10.65 -33.56 33.87
C LEU A 72 11.40 -32.25 34.13
N VAL A 73 12.69 -32.32 34.45
CA VAL A 73 13.54 -31.12 34.64
C VAL A 73 13.76 -30.38 33.32
N ALA A 74 14.01 -31.09 32.22
CA ALA A 74 14.13 -30.49 30.89
C ALA A 74 12.86 -29.73 30.49
N SER A 75 11.68 -30.29 30.78
CA SER A 75 10.39 -29.63 30.53
C SER A 75 10.12 -28.41 31.43
N TRP A 76 10.72 -28.34 32.61
CA TRP A 76 10.60 -27.19 33.52
C TRP A 76 11.55 -26.07 33.12
N VAL A 77 12.79 -26.42 32.70
CA VAL A 77 13.76 -25.47 32.16
C VAL A 77 13.29 -24.87 30.82
N SER A 78 12.69 -25.66 29.93
CA SER A 78 12.12 -25.16 28.68
C SER A 78 10.97 -24.18 28.93
N ARG A 79 10.02 -24.53 29.80
CA ARG A 79 8.94 -23.62 30.25
C ARG A 79 9.46 -22.33 30.89
N GLY A 80 10.57 -22.42 31.64
CA GLY A 80 11.25 -21.25 32.20
C GLY A 80 11.94 -20.36 31.15
N LYS A 81 12.47 -20.93 30.07
CA LYS A 81 13.03 -20.17 28.93
C LYS A 81 11.92 -19.47 28.14
N GLU A 82 10.83 -20.17 27.84
CA GLU A 82 9.66 -19.62 27.14
C GLU A 82 9.03 -18.44 27.90
N ARG A 83 8.80 -18.58 29.21
CA ARG A 83 8.30 -17.48 30.06
C ARG A 83 9.22 -16.26 30.06
N ARG A 84 10.54 -16.49 30.07
CA ARG A 84 11.53 -15.40 29.98
C ARG A 84 11.54 -14.76 28.59
N ALA A 85 11.43 -15.55 27.52
CA ALA A 85 11.32 -15.05 26.16
C ALA A 85 10.06 -14.19 25.99
N ARG A 86 8.90 -14.65 26.47
CA ARG A 86 7.65 -13.87 26.46
C ARG A 86 7.80 -12.53 27.20
N ARG A 87 8.37 -12.53 28.40
CA ARG A 87 8.65 -11.27 29.14
C ARG A 87 9.56 -10.32 28.35
N ARG A 88 10.61 -10.85 27.71
CA ARG A 88 11.52 -10.05 26.87
C ARG A 88 10.82 -9.52 25.61
N THR A 89 9.96 -10.31 24.98
CA THR A 89 9.11 -9.86 23.87
C THR A 89 8.23 -8.69 24.32
N THR A 90 7.52 -8.81 25.45
CA THR A 90 6.68 -7.72 25.97
C THR A 90 7.49 -6.45 26.24
N GLN A 91 8.66 -6.58 26.89
CA GLN A 91 9.54 -5.44 27.16
C GLN A 91 10.13 -4.85 25.87
N GLY A 92 10.44 -5.68 24.88
CA GLY A 92 10.96 -5.25 23.59
C GLY A 92 9.91 -4.51 22.76
N LEU A 93 8.66 -4.98 22.75
CA LEU A 93 7.54 -4.30 22.10
C LEU A 93 7.18 -2.99 22.82
N LEU A 94 7.28 -2.95 24.16
CA LEU A 94 7.13 -1.70 24.90
C LEU A 94 8.23 -0.70 24.53
N ALA A 95 9.50 -1.14 24.50
CA ALA A 95 10.61 -0.29 24.06
C ALA A 95 10.45 0.18 22.61
N LEU A 96 9.87 -0.64 21.73
CA LEU A 96 9.54 -0.26 20.36
C LEU A 96 8.50 0.87 20.34
N ALA A 97 7.43 0.73 21.12
CA ALA A 97 6.37 1.74 21.23
C ALA A 97 6.85 3.05 21.89
N GLU A 98 7.82 2.96 22.81
CA GLU A 98 8.49 4.11 23.44
C GLU A 98 9.53 4.79 22.52
N GLY A 99 9.78 4.25 21.32
CA GLY A 99 10.79 4.77 20.38
C GLY A 99 12.23 4.44 20.77
N ASN A 100 12.45 3.55 21.75
CA ASN A 100 13.78 3.09 22.14
C ASN A 100 14.25 1.95 21.22
N TRP A 101 14.58 2.29 19.98
CA TRP A 101 14.92 1.37 18.91
C TRP A 101 16.08 0.41 19.23
N PRO A 102 17.23 0.85 19.80
CA PRO A 102 18.34 -0.04 20.09
C PRO A 102 17.97 -1.10 21.14
N ARG A 103 17.23 -0.70 22.19
CA ARG A 103 16.76 -1.61 23.24
C ARG A 103 15.72 -2.58 22.70
N ALA A 104 14.75 -2.10 21.93
CA ALA A 104 13.73 -2.91 21.28
C ALA A 104 14.38 -3.99 20.41
N ARG A 105 15.26 -3.60 19.49
CA ARG A 105 16.00 -4.52 18.61
C ARG A 105 16.71 -5.61 19.41
N LYS A 106 17.49 -5.24 20.43
CA LYS A 106 18.24 -6.20 21.25
C LYS A 106 17.32 -7.19 21.97
N MET A 107 16.26 -6.68 22.60
CA MET A 107 15.32 -7.51 23.37
C MET A 107 14.54 -8.47 22.46
N LEU A 108 14.01 -7.96 21.35
CA LEU A 108 13.21 -8.73 20.39
C LEU A 108 14.05 -9.81 19.68
N THR A 109 15.23 -9.47 19.15
CA THR A 109 16.12 -10.45 18.51
C THR A 109 16.56 -11.54 19.48
N SER A 110 16.86 -11.20 20.74
CA SER A 110 17.25 -12.19 21.76
C SER A 110 16.09 -13.07 22.25
N ALA A 111 14.85 -12.58 22.16
CA ALA A 111 13.66 -13.33 22.51
C ALA A 111 13.23 -14.29 21.39
N ALA A 112 13.48 -13.94 20.13
CA ALA A 112 13.00 -14.65 18.95
C ALA A 112 13.35 -16.16 18.94
N SER A 113 14.57 -16.54 19.34
CA SER A 113 15.02 -17.95 19.30
C SER A 113 14.35 -18.87 20.33
N ASN A 114 13.75 -18.32 21.39
CA ASN A 114 13.13 -19.09 22.48
C ASN A 114 11.65 -18.75 22.68
N ALA A 115 11.08 -17.92 21.79
CA ALA A 115 9.69 -17.53 21.84
C ALA A 115 8.83 -18.47 20.99
N ASP A 116 7.57 -18.62 21.36
CA ASP A 116 6.59 -19.40 20.58
C ASP A 116 6.23 -18.71 19.25
N THR A 117 6.53 -17.42 19.13
CA THR A 117 6.25 -16.59 17.93
C THR A 117 7.52 -15.86 17.43
N PRO A 118 8.51 -16.59 16.88
CA PRO A 118 9.77 -15.98 16.40
C PRO A 118 9.55 -14.93 15.31
N LEU A 119 8.59 -15.17 14.41
CA LEU A 119 8.25 -14.28 13.29
C LEU A 119 7.99 -12.84 13.75
N ILE A 120 7.09 -12.63 14.71
CA ILE A 120 6.70 -11.29 15.18
C ILE A 120 7.89 -10.58 15.80
N ASN A 121 8.70 -11.29 16.58
CA ASN A 121 9.90 -10.73 17.19
C ASN A 121 10.92 -10.28 16.14
N TYR A 122 11.17 -11.09 15.10
CA TYR A 122 12.10 -10.72 14.03
C TYR A 122 11.58 -9.56 13.18
N LEU A 123 10.29 -9.52 12.83
CA LEU A 123 9.69 -8.40 12.09
C LEU A 123 9.76 -7.09 12.89
N ALA A 124 9.40 -7.13 14.18
CA ALA A 124 9.47 -5.97 15.05
C ALA A 124 10.92 -5.51 15.30
N ALA A 125 11.87 -6.46 15.39
CA ALA A 125 13.29 -6.14 15.46
C ALA A 125 13.81 -5.50 14.17
N ALA A 126 13.33 -5.95 13.00
CA ALA A 126 13.67 -5.37 11.71
C ALA A 126 13.16 -3.92 11.61
N GLN A 127 11.94 -3.65 12.09
CA GLN A 127 11.42 -2.28 12.18
C GLN A 127 12.30 -1.40 13.09
N ALA A 128 12.67 -1.89 14.28
CA ALA A 128 13.58 -1.16 15.16
C ALA A 128 14.96 -0.92 14.52
N ALA A 129 15.48 -1.90 13.75
CA ALA A 129 16.75 -1.74 13.03
C ALA A 129 16.65 -0.68 11.92
N PHE A 130 15.52 -0.63 11.21
CA PHE A 130 15.25 0.39 10.20
C PHE A 130 15.27 1.80 10.80
N GLU A 131 14.60 2.01 11.95
CA GLU A 131 14.60 3.30 12.65
C GLU A 131 15.99 3.68 13.20
N CYS A 132 16.88 2.70 13.41
CA CYS A 132 18.29 2.96 13.73
C CYS A 132 19.14 3.31 12.49
N GLY A 133 18.61 3.23 11.27
CA GLY A 133 19.36 3.41 10.02
C GLY A 133 20.24 2.22 9.62
N ASP A 134 20.09 1.07 10.28
CA ASP A 134 20.93 -0.11 10.07
C ASP A 134 20.27 -1.06 9.06
N HIS A 135 20.51 -0.80 7.78
CA HIS A 135 19.86 -1.52 6.68
C HIS A 135 20.33 -2.97 6.54
N GLU A 136 21.59 -3.28 6.84
CA GLU A 136 22.09 -4.67 6.82
C GLU A 136 21.40 -5.51 7.89
N ALA A 137 21.19 -4.95 9.08
CA ALA A 137 20.45 -5.63 10.14
C ALA A 137 18.98 -5.86 9.76
N VAL A 138 18.36 -4.96 8.99
CA VAL A 138 16.98 -5.15 8.49
C VAL A 138 16.89 -6.41 7.62
N ASP A 139 17.75 -6.53 6.61
CA ASP A 139 17.71 -7.66 5.67
C ASP A 139 18.00 -8.99 6.38
N GLU A 140 18.97 -9.00 7.30
CA GLU A 140 19.29 -10.18 8.11
C GLU A 140 18.14 -10.59 9.03
N LEU A 141 17.43 -9.64 9.65
CA LEU A 141 16.30 -9.92 10.52
C LEU A 141 15.07 -10.39 9.73
N LEU A 142 14.82 -9.83 8.55
CA LEU A 142 13.76 -10.29 7.65
C LEU A 142 14.05 -11.70 7.12
N ARG A 143 15.31 -12.01 6.81
CA ARG A 143 15.73 -13.37 6.44
C ARG A 143 15.49 -14.37 7.57
N LYS A 144 15.87 -14.02 8.80
CA LYS A 144 15.57 -14.85 9.99
C LYS A 144 14.08 -15.02 10.21
N ALA A 145 13.28 -13.96 9.98
CA ALA A 145 11.83 -14.04 10.06
C ALA A 145 11.28 -15.09 9.08
N PHE A 146 11.74 -15.05 7.83
CA PHE A 146 11.38 -16.01 6.78
C PHE A 146 11.76 -17.46 7.12
N GLU A 147 13.01 -17.69 7.51
CA GLU A 147 13.53 -19.02 7.87
C GLU A 147 12.86 -19.59 9.12
N SER A 148 12.43 -18.73 10.05
CA SER A 148 11.88 -19.16 11.34
C SER A 148 10.45 -19.70 11.29
N THR A 149 9.67 -19.39 10.25
CA THR A 149 8.24 -19.76 10.19
C THR A 149 7.83 -20.05 8.75
N PRO A 150 7.56 -21.33 8.39
CA PRO A 150 7.05 -21.70 7.08
C PRO A 150 5.72 -20.99 6.75
N GLY A 151 5.56 -20.55 5.50
CA GLY A 151 4.36 -19.82 5.04
C GLY A 151 4.30 -18.35 5.49
N SER A 152 5.38 -17.79 6.03
CA SER A 152 5.47 -16.37 6.42
C SER A 152 5.82 -15.42 5.27
N ASP A 153 6.00 -15.95 4.04
CA ASP A 153 6.43 -15.23 2.84
C ASP A 153 5.69 -13.89 2.64
N MET A 154 4.35 -13.92 2.76
CA MET A 154 3.51 -12.75 2.57
C MET A 154 3.74 -11.69 3.65
N ALA A 155 3.82 -12.10 4.92
CA ALA A 155 4.02 -11.18 6.04
C ALA A 155 5.41 -10.53 5.98
N VAL A 156 6.46 -11.34 5.75
CA VAL A 156 7.84 -10.86 5.63
C VAL A 156 7.97 -9.92 4.43
N GLY A 157 7.42 -10.28 3.28
CA GLY A 157 7.49 -9.42 2.09
C GLY A 157 6.70 -8.12 2.24
N ILE A 158 5.53 -8.14 2.90
CA ILE A 158 4.78 -6.91 3.18
C ILE A 158 5.59 -5.99 4.09
N THR A 159 6.17 -6.51 5.17
CA THR A 159 7.04 -5.71 6.06
C THR A 159 8.25 -5.17 5.31
N GLN A 160 8.90 -5.99 4.48
CA GLN A 160 10.00 -5.56 3.62
C GLN A 160 9.60 -4.37 2.73
N ALA A 161 8.46 -4.48 2.04
CA ALA A 161 7.95 -3.42 1.17
C ALA A 161 7.61 -2.14 1.95
N GLN A 162 7.01 -2.25 3.15
CA GLN A 162 6.70 -1.10 4.00
C GLN A 162 7.97 -0.37 4.45
N LEU A 163 9.00 -1.10 4.89
CA LEU A 163 10.29 -0.51 5.29
C LEU A 163 11.00 0.13 4.09
N GLN A 164 10.95 -0.49 2.91
CA GLN A 164 11.48 0.10 1.67
C GLN A 164 10.76 1.40 1.30
N LEU A 165 9.42 1.44 1.42
CA LEU A 165 8.64 2.66 1.17
C LEU A 165 8.92 3.77 2.18
N ALA A 166 9.07 3.41 3.46
CA ALA A 166 9.46 4.34 4.51
C ALA A 166 10.85 4.93 4.26
N GLY A 167 11.79 4.11 3.76
CA GLY A 167 13.14 4.53 3.38
C GLY A 167 13.25 5.20 2.01
N ASN A 168 12.14 5.59 1.39
CA ASN A 168 12.08 6.17 0.03
C ASN A 168 12.72 5.31 -1.08
N ARG A 169 12.83 3.99 -0.89
CA ARG A 169 13.35 3.03 -1.88
C ARG A 169 12.23 2.49 -2.74
N LEU A 170 11.65 3.38 -3.55
CA LEU A 170 10.42 3.13 -4.30
C LEU A 170 10.53 1.96 -5.29
N GLU A 171 11.62 1.88 -6.04
CA GLU A 171 11.84 0.83 -7.05
C GLU A 171 11.99 -0.56 -6.40
N GLN A 172 12.71 -0.64 -5.28
CA GLN A 172 12.87 -1.88 -4.52
C GLN A 172 11.54 -2.32 -3.91
N ALA A 173 10.77 -1.37 -3.35
CA ALA A 173 9.42 -1.62 -2.87
C ALA A 173 8.51 -2.14 -3.98
N LEU A 174 8.57 -1.53 -5.16
CA LEU A 174 7.79 -1.96 -6.32
C LEU A 174 8.14 -3.40 -6.72
N ALA A 175 9.44 -3.73 -6.83
CA ALA A 175 9.88 -5.09 -7.15
C ALA A 175 9.36 -6.13 -6.13
N THR A 176 9.45 -5.81 -4.83
CA THR A 176 8.91 -6.65 -3.75
C THR A 176 7.40 -6.82 -3.90
N LEU A 177 6.66 -5.72 -4.09
CA LEU A 177 5.19 -5.74 -4.20
C LEU A 177 4.69 -6.45 -5.45
N VAL A 178 5.38 -6.34 -6.59
CA VAL A 178 5.07 -7.08 -7.82
C VAL A 178 5.24 -8.58 -7.61
N ARG A 179 6.31 -9.01 -6.90
CA ARG A 179 6.49 -10.42 -6.51
C ARG A 179 5.35 -10.91 -5.61
N LEU A 180 4.96 -10.11 -4.61
CA LEU A 180 3.84 -10.44 -3.73
C LEU A 180 2.50 -10.52 -4.47
N ARG A 181 2.28 -9.63 -5.45
CA ARG A 181 1.08 -9.67 -6.31
C ARG A 181 1.06 -10.95 -7.15
N LYS A 182 2.19 -11.46 -7.64
CA LYS A 182 2.23 -12.75 -8.34
C LYS A 182 1.80 -13.92 -7.46
N GLN A 183 2.17 -13.89 -6.17
CA GLN A 183 1.81 -14.93 -5.21
C GLN A 183 0.34 -14.84 -4.78
N SER A 184 -0.15 -13.63 -4.52
CA SER A 184 -1.55 -13.38 -4.13
C SER A 184 -2.09 -12.15 -4.87
N PRO A 185 -2.61 -12.34 -6.10
CA PRO A 185 -3.04 -11.23 -6.98
C PRO A 185 -4.03 -10.28 -6.34
N HIS A 186 -4.93 -10.81 -5.50
CA HIS A 186 -6.08 -10.08 -4.98
C HIS A 186 -5.92 -9.59 -3.53
N HIS A 187 -4.70 -9.60 -2.98
CA HIS A 187 -4.47 -9.21 -1.58
C HIS A 187 -4.71 -7.70 -1.39
N PRO A 188 -5.75 -7.26 -0.64
CA PRO A 188 -6.13 -5.84 -0.58
C PRO A 188 -5.01 -4.90 -0.10
N PHE A 189 -4.23 -5.35 0.90
CA PHE A 189 -3.12 -4.55 1.42
C PHE A 189 -1.98 -4.37 0.40
N VAL A 190 -1.65 -5.40 -0.38
CA VAL A 190 -0.62 -5.32 -1.43
C VAL A 190 -1.09 -4.37 -2.53
N LEU A 191 -2.37 -4.43 -2.92
CA LEU A 191 -2.96 -3.49 -3.88
C LEU A 191 -2.89 -2.04 -3.37
N LYS A 192 -3.19 -1.81 -2.09
CA LYS A 192 -3.06 -0.48 -1.46
C LYS A 192 -1.62 0.03 -1.49
N LEU A 193 -0.64 -0.83 -1.17
CA LEU A 193 0.77 -0.47 -1.21
C LEU A 193 1.23 -0.20 -2.65
N LEU A 194 0.89 -1.06 -3.62
CA LEU A 194 1.18 -0.84 -5.04
C LEU A 194 0.64 0.48 -5.55
N LYS A 195 -0.62 0.81 -5.22
CA LYS A 195 -1.23 2.10 -5.56
C LYS A 195 -0.39 3.27 -5.02
N ASN A 196 0.00 3.22 -3.74
CA ASN A 196 0.85 4.26 -3.15
C ASN A 196 2.24 4.33 -3.83
N THR A 197 2.81 3.18 -4.19
CA THR A 197 4.11 3.10 -4.86
C THR A 197 4.05 3.69 -6.27
N TYR A 198 3.07 3.30 -7.09
CA TYR A 198 2.88 3.84 -8.42
C TYR A 198 2.59 5.34 -8.40
N LEU A 199 1.81 5.83 -7.43
CA LEU A 199 1.59 7.25 -7.24
C LEU A 199 2.88 8.02 -6.95
N ARG A 200 3.74 7.50 -6.06
CA ARG A 200 5.01 8.15 -5.72
C ARG A 200 6.05 8.06 -6.82
N LEU A 201 5.96 7.06 -7.68
CA LEU A 201 6.80 6.89 -8.87
C LEU A 201 6.26 7.62 -10.10
N GLU A 202 5.07 8.21 -10.01
CA GLU A 202 4.35 8.80 -11.15
C GLU A 202 4.18 7.82 -12.33
N ASP A 203 4.07 6.53 -12.01
CA ASP A 203 3.82 5.48 -13.00
C ASP A 203 2.31 5.36 -13.24
N TRP A 204 1.79 6.37 -13.93
CA TRP A 204 0.36 6.51 -14.23
C TRP A 204 -0.18 5.36 -15.10
N ARG A 205 0.68 4.74 -15.91
CA ARG A 205 0.29 3.64 -16.81
C ARG A 205 0.02 2.35 -16.04
N GLU A 206 0.90 1.99 -15.11
CA GLU A 206 0.66 0.82 -14.27
C GLU A 206 -0.43 1.09 -13.22
N LEU A 207 -0.54 2.34 -12.74
CA LEU A 207 -1.66 2.75 -11.89
C LEU A 207 -3.00 2.57 -12.61
N SER A 208 -3.14 3.00 -13.87
CA SER A 208 -4.42 2.89 -14.61
C SER A 208 -4.86 1.43 -14.79
N LYS A 209 -3.91 0.51 -14.98
CA LYS A 209 -4.17 -0.94 -15.02
C LYS A 209 -4.58 -1.52 -13.66
N LEU A 210 -4.15 -0.92 -12.56
CA LEU A 210 -4.46 -1.37 -11.19
C LEU A 210 -5.86 -0.92 -10.73
N LEU A 211 -6.36 0.23 -11.21
CA LEU A 211 -7.62 0.85 -10.77
C LEU A 211 -8.86 -0.05 -10.87
N PRO A 212 -9.09 -0.81 -11.96
CA PRO A 212 -10.24 -1.72 -12.03
C PRO A 212 -10.23 -2.78 -10.93
N GLU A 213 -9.04 -3.26 -10.55
CA GLU A 213 -8.88 -4.25 -9.49
C GLU A 213 -9.12 -3.63 -8.11
N LEU A 214 -8.64 -2.40 -7.87
CA LEU A 214 -8.91 -1.65 -6.63
C LEU A 214 -10.41 -1.40 -6.42
N ARG A 215 -11.12 -1.06 -7.51
CA ARG A 215 -12.56 -0.86 -7.54
C ARG A 215 -13.33 -2.15 -7.25
N LYS A 216 -12.99 -3.25 -7.95
CA LYS A 216 -13.63 -4.57 -7.75
C LYS A 216 -13.49 -5.08 -6.31
N ARG A 217 -12.41 -4.71 -5.63
CA ARG A 217 -12.11 -5.13 -4.25
C ARG A 217 -12.49 -4.09 -3.19
N SER A 218 -13.06 -2.96 -3.60
CA SER A 218 -13.46 -1.87 -2.70
C SER A 218 -12.35 -1.46 -1.73
N VAL A 219 -11.10 -1.40 -2.22
CA VAL A 219 -9.92 -1.05 -1.40
C VAL A 219 -9.98 0.40 -0.93
N LEU A 220 -10.69 1.25 -1.67
CA LEU A 220 -10.87 2.67 -1.43
C LEU A 220 -12.34 3.05 -1.66
N PRO A 221 -12.81 4.17 -1.06
CA PRO A 221 -14.09 4.76 -1.38
C PRO A 221 -14.21 5.06 -2.88
N GLU A 222 -15.42 4.93 -3.41
CA GLU A 222 -15.72 5.14 -4.84
C GLU A 222 -15.39 6.56 -5.31
N SER A 223 -15.61 7.57 -4.46
CA SER A 223 -15.22 8.96 -4.74
C SER A 223 -13.71 9.15 -4.87
N GLU A 224 -12.93 8.57 -3.95
CA GLU A 224 -11.47 8.62 -3.98
C GLU A 224 -10.90 7.88 -5.20
N LEU A 225 -11.50 6.74 -5.57
CA LEU A 225 -11.12 6.02 -6.79
C LEU A 225 -11.42 6.83 -8.05
N GLY A 226 -12.58 7.49 -8.11
CA GLY A 226 -12.93 8.36 -9.23
C GLY A 226 -11.96 9.52 -9.43
N GLU A 227 -11.55 10.19 -8.34
CA GLU A 227 -10.54 11.25 -8.41
C GLU A 227 -9.16 10.71 -8.80
N LEU A 228 -8.75 9.57 -8.23
CA LEU A 228 -7.48 8.95 -8.56
C LEU A 228 -7.41 8.50 -10.03
N GLU A 229 -8.53 8.01 -10.56
CA GLU A 229 -8.65 7.61 -11.96
C GLU A 229 -8.60 8.83 -12.89
N ARG A 230 -9.33 9.91 -12.56
CA ARG A 230 -9.19 11.20 -13.27
C ARG A 230 -7.74 11.69 -13.27
N GLN A 231 -7.08 11.69 -12.12
CA GLN A 231 -5.69 12.14 -11.98
C GLN A 231 -4.75 11.29 -12.85
N ALA A 232 -4.87 9.96 -12.81
CA ALA A 232 -4.01 9.07 -13.59
C ALA A 232 -4.15 9.31 -15.09
N TRP A 233 -5.39 9.43 -15.59
CA TRP A 233 -5.64 9.67 -17.01
C TRP A 233 -5.27 11.08 -17.44
N HIS A 234 -5.49 12.10 -16.61
CA HIS A 234 -5.04 13.46 -16.86
C HIS A 234 -3.52 13.51 -17.07
N ASN A 235 -2.74 12.90 -16.17
CA ASN A 235 -1.28 12.87 -16.29
C ASN A 235 -0.80 12.05 -17.50
N LEU A 236 -1.51 10.97 -17.86
CA LEU A 236 -1.20 10.22 -19.09
C LEU A 236 -1.42 11.06 -20.35
N LEU A 237 -2.53 11.80 -20.42
CA LEU A 237 -2.84 12.69 -21.54
C LEU A 237 -1.85 13.86 -21.61
N GLU A 238 -1.52 14.47 -20.48
CA GLU A 238 -0.57 15.57 -20.40
C GLU A 238 0.83 15.14 -20.86
N ARG A 239 1.33 14.01 -20.37
CA ARG A 239 2.61 13.45 -20.81
C ARG A 239 2.62 13.13 -22.32
N ALA A 240 1.53 12.58 -22.85
CA ALA A 240 1.43 12.32 -24.29
C ALA A 240 1.38 13.62 -25.10
N ALA A 241 0.71 14.67 -24.59
CA ALA A 241 0.71 15.98 -25.21
C ALA A 241 2.09 16.63 -25.18
N GLU A 242 2.84 16.53 -24.07
CA GLU A 242 4.23 16.98 -23.99
C GLU A 242 5.14 16.25 -24.98
N ASP A 243 4.97 14.93 -25.11
CA ASP A 243 5.70 14.13 -26.11
C ASP A 243 5.39 14.61 -27.53
N CYS A 244 4.12 14.89 -27.84
CA CYS A 244 3.71 15.46 -29.13
C CYS A 244 4.31 16.86 -29.34
N ARG A 245 4.29 17.75 -28.34
CA ARG A 245 4.90 19.09 -28.44
C ARG A 245 6.40 19.00 -28.74
N ARG A 246 7.12 18.09 -28.08
CA ARG A 246 8.55 17.87 -28.33
C ARG A 246 8.83 17.35 -29.74
N GLN A 247 7.98 16.47 -30.26
CA GLN A 247 8.10 15.97 -31.62
C GLN A 247 7.74 17.04 -32.66
N GLN A 248 6.73 17.86 -32.39
CA GLN A 248 6.29 18.96 -33.28
C GLN A 248 7.37 20.04 -33.44
N GLN A 249 8.22 20.25 -32.43
CA GLN A 249 9.40 21.12 -32.54
C GLN A 249 10.43 20.61 -33.56
N GLN A 250 10.47 19.30 -33.81
CA GLN A 250 11.40 18.68 -34.78
C GLN A 250 10.75 18.54 -36.16
N ASP A 251 9.47 18.18 -36.21
CA ASP A 251 8.69 18.06 -37.44
C ASP A 251 7.27 18.63 -37.22
N PRO A 252 6.91 19.76 -37.87
CA PRO A 252 5.61 20.40 -37.72
C PRO A 252 4.40 19.53 -38.13
N ASN A 253 4.60 18.46 -38.91
CA ASN A 253 3.53 17.60 -39.43
C ASN A 253 3.37 16.29 -38.64
N VAL A 254 3.93 16.19 -37.44
CA VAL A 254 3.80 14.99 -36.60
C VAL A 254 2.34 14.71 -36.25
N SER A 255 1.95 13.45 -36.44
CA SER A 255 0.61 12.95 -36.12
C SER A 255 0.34 12.96 -34.61
N LEU A 256 -0.83 13.46 -34.20
CA LEU A 256 -1.32 13.41 -32.81
C LEU A 256 -1.90 12.03 -32.42
N GLU A 257 -1.53 10.98 -33.16
CA GLU A 257 -1.90 9.59 -32.90
C GLU A 257 -1.66 9.10 -31.46
N PRO A 258 -0.53 9.43 -30.78
CA PRO A 258 -0.32 8.99 -29.41
C PRO A 258 -1.40 9.51 -28.44
N LEU A 259 -1.83 10.76 -28.64
CA LEU A 259 -2.84 11.40 -27.81
C LEU A 259 -4.25 10.88 -28.11
N THR A 260 -4.59 10.67 -29.38
CA THR A 260 -5.88 10.10 -29.80
C THR A 260 -6.03 8.64 -29.39
N ARG A 261 -4.97 7.83 -29.46
CA ARG A 261 -5.00 6.44 -28.96
C ARG A 261 -5.29 6.37 -27.46
N LEU A 262 -4.68 7.26 -26.67
CA LEU A 262 -4.99 7.35 -25.25
C LEU A 262 -6.45 7.69 -25.01
N TRP A 263 -7.01 8.63 -25.77
CA TRP A 263 -8.43 8.97 -25.71
C TRP A 263 -9.36 7.78 -25.96
N ASP A 264 -9.00 6.90 -26.90
CA ASP A 264 -9.78 5.70 -27.20
C ASP A 264 -9.70 4.64 -26.09
N GLU A 265 -8.56 4.56 -25.39
CA GLU A 265 -8.34 3.69 -24.23
C GLU A 265 -9.10 4.15 -22.98
N LEU A 266 -9.56 5.42 -22.92
CA LEU A 266 -10.22 5.93 -21.71
C LEU A 266 -11.48 5.12 -21.33
N PRO A 267 -11.68 4.84 -20.04
CA PRO A 267 -12.93 4.28 -19.53
C PRO A 267 -14.15 5.10 -19.96
N GLY A 268 -15.25 4.42 -20.30
CA GLY A 268 -16.45 5.07 -20.83
C GLY A 268 -17.08 6.11 -19.89
N PHE A 269 -16.90 5.98 -18.57
CA PHE A 269 -17.40 6.97 -17.62
C PHE A 269 -16.56 8.26 -17.63
N LEU A 270 -15.24 8.18 -17.88
CA LEU A 270 -14.38 9.36 -18.04
C LEU A 270 -14.60 10.05 -19.38
N ARG A 271 -14.96 9.30 -20.43
CA ARG A 271 -15.39 9.88 -21.72
C ARG A 271 -16.68 10.70 -21.65
N ARG A 272 -17.37 10.69 -20.50
CA ARG A 272 -18.55 11.52 -20.20
C ARG A 272 -18.28 12.55 -19.11
N ASP A 273 -17.10 12.52 -18.51
CA ASP A 273 -16.71 13.43 -17.45
C ASP A 273 -16.32 14.78 -18.05
N GLU A 274 -17.04 15.83 -17.66
CA GLU A 274 -16.88 17.19 -18.19
C GLU A 274 -15.43 17.70 -18.07
N LYS A 275 -14.79 17.46 -16.93
CA LYS A 275 -13.42 17.90 -16.67
C LYS A 275 -12.44 17.20 -17.60
N THR A 276 -12.53 15.87 -17.70
CA THR A 276 -11.66 15.06 -18.56
C THR A 276 -11.79 15.44 -20.03
N ILE A 277 -13.03 15.66 -20.51
CA ILE A 277 -13.28 16.13 -21.88
C ILE A 277 -12.66 17.52 -22.09
N GLY A 278 -12.86 18.43 -21.15
CA GLY A 278 -12.32 19.80 -21.23
C GLY A 278 -10.78 19.84 -21.20
N ASP A 279 -10.15 18.95 -20.42
CA ASP A 279 -8.68 18.80 -20.40
C ASP A 279 -8.17 18.30 -21.74
N TYR A 280 -8.76 17.22 -22.26
CA TYR A 280 -8.38 16.65 -23.54
C TYR A 280 -8.57 17.64 -24.70
N ALA A 281 -9.70 18.34 -24.73
CA ALA A 281 -10.00 19.35 -25.74
C ALA A 281 -9.00 20.53 -25.71
N ARG A 282 -8.58 20.96 -24.51
CA ARG A 282 -7.52 21.98 -24.38
C ARG A 282 -6.18 21.47 -24.90
N LEU A 283 -5.79 20.25 -24.55
CA LEU A 283 -4.55 19.66 -25.04
C LEU A 283 -4.53 19.53 -26.58
N LEU A 284 -5.64 19.13 -27.19
CA LEU A 284 -5.76 19.07 -28.66
C LEU A 284 -5.66 20.46 -29.30
N ALA A 285 -6.36 21.46 -28.76
CA ALA A 285 -6.30 22.82 -29.26
C ALA A 285 -4.89 23.42 -29.12
N ASP A 286 -4.22 23.21 -27.99
CA ASP A 286 -2.84 23.65 -27.74
C ASP A 286 -1.83 23.02 -28.71
N LEU A 287 -2.11 21.82 -29.21
CA LEU A 287 -1.31 21.12 -30.23
C LEU A 287 -1.63 21.55 -31.67
N GLY A 288 -2.61 22.45 -31.84
CA GLY A 288 -3.02 23.03 -33.12
C GLY A 288 -4.15 22.29 -33.84
N ASP A 289 -4.69 21.21 -33.27
CA ASP A 289 -5.83 20.49 -33.88
C ASP A 289 -7.17 21.02 -33.37
N GLU A 290 -7.41 22.30 -33.65
CA GLU A 290 -8.64 23.00 -33.27
C GLU A 290 -9.86 22.44 -34.03
N ALA A 291 -9.66 21.89 -35.23
CA ALA A 291 -10.72 21.28 -36.04
C ALA A 291 -11.29 20.00 -35.42
N GLN A 292 -10.44 19.07 -34.95
CA GLN A 292 -10.91 17.89 -34.22
C GLN A 292 -11.53 18.28 -32.87
N THR A 293 -10.93 19.28 -32.19
CA THR A 293 -11.45 19.81 -30.93
C THR A 293 -12.88 20.33 -31.10
N GLU A 294 -13.15 21.08 -32.17
CA GLU A 294 -14.48 21.62 -32.49
C GLU A 294 -15.48 20.51 -32.70
N THR A 295 -15.11 19.48 -33.48
CA THR A 295 -15.97 18.33 -33.76
C THR A 295 -16.31 17.56 -32.48
N LEU A 296 -15.31 17.35 -31.60
CA LEU A 296 -15.49 16.70 -30.31
C LEU A 296 -16.45 17.50 -29.42
N LEU A 297 -16.19 18.79 -29.21
CA LEU A 297 -17.00 19.64 -28.34
C LEU A 297 -18.43 19.78 -28.86
N ARG A 298 -18.63 19.94 -30.18
CA ARG A 298 -19.96 19.97 -30.80
C ARG A 298 -20.76 18.70 -30.49
N LYS A 299 -20.13 17.53 -30.60
CA LYS A 299 -20.75 16.23 -30.30
C LYS A 299 -21.07 16.05 -28.81
N VAL A 300 -20.16 16.50 -27.93
CA VAL A 300 -20.36 16.40 -26.47
C VAL A 300 -21.48 17.35 -26.03
N LEU A 301 -21.43 18.62 -26.42
CA LEU A 301 -22.42 19.64 -26.03
C LEU A 301 -23.84 19.32 -26.49
N HIS A 302 -23.99 18.59 -27.61
CA HIS A 302 -25.29 18.09 -28.05
C HIS A 302 -25.92 17.09 -27.07
N ASN A 303 -25.12 16.21 -26.48
CA ASN A 303 -25.60 15.17 -25.55
C ASN A 303 -25.57 15.62 -24.08
N HIS A 304 -24.55 16.38 -23.71
CA HIS A 304 -24.23 16.81 -22.36
C HIS A 304 -23.76 18.26 -22.38
N TRP A 305 -24.68 19.17 -22.05
CA TRP A 305 -24.38 20.59 -21.98
C TRP A 305 -23.45 20.93 -20.82
N SER A 306 -22.44 21.75 -21.08
CA SER A 306 -21.56 22.34 -20.07
C SER A 306 -21.21 23.78 -20.44
N ASP A 307 -21.34 24.67 -19.46
CA ASP A 307 -20.94 26.07 -19.55
C ASP A 307 -19.41 26.22 -19.78
N GLY A 308 -18.60 25.34 -19.19
CA GLY A 308 -17.15 25.33 -19.39
C GLY A 308 -16.76 24.87 -20.80
N LEU A 309 -17.41 23.81 -21.31
CA LEU A 309 -17.12 23.28 -22.63
C LEU A 309 -17.59 24.22 -23.76
N VAL A 310 -18.70 24.94 -23.58
CA VAL A 310 -19.14 25.94 -24.58
C VAL A 310 -18.23 27.17 -24.57
N ASN A 311 -17.70 27.58 -23.41
CA ASN A 311 -16.71 28.64 -23.35
C ASN A 311 -15.45 28.25 -24.16
N LEU A 312 -14.96 27.02 -24.01
CA LEU A 312 -13.85 26.48 -24.80
C LEU A 312 -14.19 26.40 -26.29
N TYR A 313 -15.41 25.98 -26.64
CA TYR A 313 -15.89 25.94 -28.03
C TYR A 313 -15.82 27.31 -28.71
N GLY A 314 -16.12 28.39 -27.99
CA GLY A 314 -15.99 29.75 -28.52
C GLY A 314 -14.55 30.24 -28.67
N ARG A 315 -13.56 29.57 -28.07
CA ARG A 315 -12.13 29.93 -28.13
C ARG A 315 -11.37 29.24 -29.27
N ILE A 316 -11.88 28.14 -29.80
CA ILE A 316 -11.22 27.34 -30.84
C ILE A 316 -11.79 27.63 -32.23
N GLU A 317 -10.96 27.63 -33.25
CA GLU A 317 -11.29 27.85 -34.65
C GLU A 317 -11.48 26.51 -35.35
N GLY A 318 -12.75 26.18 -35.63
CA GLY A 318 -13.07 25.01 -36.43
C GLY A 318 -12.65 25.18 -37.88
N ARG A 319 -12.64 24.08 -38.62
CA ARG A 319 -12.32 24.08 -40.07
C ARG A 319 -13.21 25.00 -40.91
N LYS A 320 -14.43 25.26 -40.44
CA LYS A 320 -15.44 26.10 -41.08
C LYS A 320 -16.09 27.02 -40.03
N PRO A 321 -15.59 28.26 -39.87
CA PRO A 321 -16.08 29.19 -38.85
C PRO A 321 -17.57 29.54 -38.97
N ASP A 322 -18.10 29.52 -40.18
CA ASP A 322 -19.51 29.77 -40.51
C ASP A 322 -20.42 28.65 -40.00
N GLU A 323 -20.06 27.39 -40.27
CA GLU A 323 -20.77 26.22 -39.73
C GLU A 323 -20.68 26.15 -38.20
N GLN A 324 -19.54 26.56 -37.63
CA GLN A 324 -19.33 26.62 -36.17
C GLN A 324 -20.28 27.64 -35.51
N LEU A 325 -20.41 28.84 -36.11
CA LEU A 325 -21.34 29.86 -35.62
C LEU A 325 -22.80 29.38 -35.74
N LEU A 326 -23.19 28.81 -36.88
CA LEU A 326 -24.55 28.30 -37.10
C LEU A 326 -24.94 27.21 -36.08
N ALA A 327 -24.01 26.31 -35.75
CA ALA A 327 -24.23 25.30 -34.73
C ALA A 327 -24.48 25.92 -33.35
N ALA A 328 -23.69 26.92 -32.96
CA ALA A 328 -23.88 27.63 -31.70
C ALA A 328 -25.17 28.46 -31.66
N GLU A 329 -25.54 29.11 -32.77
CA GLU A 329 -26.81 29.85 -32.89
C GLU A 329 -28.02 28.89 -32.75
N GLN A 330 -27.89 27.65 -33.21
CA GLN A 330 -28.92 26.64 -33.00
C GLN A 330 -29.07 26.28 -31.51
N TRP A 331 -27.97 26.15 -30.76
CA TRP A 331 -28.04 25.93 -29.30
C TRP A 331 -28.68 27.11 -28.55
N LEU A 332 -28.56 28.33 -29.08
CA LEU A 332 -29.18 29.52 -28.47
C LEU A 332 -30.70 29.44 -28.47
N LYS A 333 -31.31 28.80 -29.48
CA LYS A 333 -32.77 28.61 -29.54
C LYS A 333 -33.29 27.81 -28.34
N ASP A 334 -32.53 26.79 -27.95
CA ASP A 334 -32.86 25.96 -26.79
C ASP A 334 -32.43 26.60 -25.46
N ARG A 335 -31.44 27.52 -25.51
CA ARG A 335 -30.79 28.12 -24.32
C ARG A 335 -30.59 29.64 -24.45
N PRO A 336 -31.66 30.44 -24.57
CA PRO A 336 -31.55 31.87 -24.86
C PRO A 336 -30.88 32.70 -23.76
N ASN A 337 -30.95 32.24 -22.50
CA ASN A 337 -30.42 32.96 -21.34
C ASN A 337 -29.11 32.36 -20.78
N ASN A 338 -28.33 31.64 -21.61
CA ASN A 338 -27.02 31.13 -21.18
C ASN A 338 -25.91 32.14 -21.51
N ALA A 339 -25.32 32.73 -20.46
CA ALA A 339 -24.28 33.74 -20.60
C ALA A 339 -22.99 33.21 -21.27
N GLU A 340 -22.54 31.99 -20.95
CA GLU A 340 -21.32 31.43 -21.55
C GLU A 340 -21.50 31.11 -23.04
N LEU A 341 -22.70 30.66 -23.43
CA LEU A 341 -23.04 30.48 -24.84
C LEU A 341 -23.04 31.82 -25.59
N LEU A 342 -23.62 32.87 -25.01
CA LEU A 342 -23.62 34.21 -25.61
C LEU A 342 -22.19 34.76 -25.75
N LEU A 343 -21.34 34.55 -24.75
CA LEU A 343 -19.92 34.87 -24.84
C LEU A 343 -19.23 34.10 -25.98
N ALA A 344 -19.49 32.80 -26.10
CA ALA A 344 -18.96 31.99 -27.19
C ALA A 344 -19.46 32.47 -28.57
N LEU A 345 -20.76 32.77 -28.70
CA LEU A 345 -21.36 33.32 -29.91
C LEU A 345 -20.77 34.67 -30.30
N GLY A 346 -20.48 35.54 -29.33
CA GLY A 346 -19.79 36.78 -29.59
C GLY A 346 -18.42 36.55 -30.21
N ARG A 347 -17.61 35.63 -29.66
CA ARG A 347 -16.30 35.25 -30.21
C ARG A 347 -16.40 34.65 -31.61
N LEU A 348 -17.37 33.74 -31.84
CA LEU A 348 -17.60 33.15 -33.15
C LEU A 348 -18.10 34.18 -34.18
N SER A 349 -18.91 35.14 -33.74
CA SER A 349 -19.36 36.25 -34.58
C SER A 349 -18.19 37.15 -35.00
N LEU A 350 -17.24 37.43 -34.09
CA LEU A 350 -16.01 38.14 -34.44
C LEU A 350 -15.20 37.40 -35.50
N ARG A 351 -15.05 36.08 -35.37
CA ARG A 351 -14.34 35.25 -36.37
C ARG A 351 -14.98 35.27 -37.74
N ASN A 352 -16.30 35.43 -37.80
CA ASN A 352 -17.06 35.58 -39.04
C ASN A 352 -17.22 37.04 -39.49
N GLU A 353 -16.48 37.97 -38.87
CA GLU A 353 -16.51 39.41 -39.18
C GLU A 353 -17.89 40.09 -38.96
N LEU A 354 -18.73 39.49 -38.11
CA LEU A 354 -20.06 39.98 -37.75
C LEU A 354 -20.01 40.87 -36.50
N TRP A 355 -19.33 42.00 -36.60
CA TRP A 355 -18.99 42.88 -35.47
C TRP A 355 -20.21 43.36 -34.65
N GLY A 356 -21.30 43.75 -35.33
CA GLY A 356 -22.52 44.22 -34.68
C GLY A 356 -23.20 43.13 -33.84
N LYS A 357 -23.32 41.91 -34.39
CA LYS A 357 -23.83 40.75 -33.66
C LYS A 357 -22.93 40.38 -32.48
N ALA A 358 -21.61 40.43 -32.69
CA ALA A 358 -20.66 40.14 -31.62
C ALA A 358 -20.84 41.07 -30.41
N ARG A 359 -20.98 42.38 -30.67
CA ARG A 359 -21.26 43.39 -29.63
C ARG A 359 -22.55 43.07 -28.88
N GLU A 360 -23.64 42.79 -29.60
CA GLU A 360 -24.94 42.47 -29.00
C GLU A 360 -24.87 41.22 -28.11
N TYR A 361 -24.19 40.17 -28.57
CA TYR A 361 -24.00 38.94 -27.78
C TYR A 361 -23.16 39.18 -26.53
N PHE A 362 -22.05 39.93 -26.61
CA PHE A 362 -21.24 40.25 -25.43
C PHE A 362 -21.99 41.14 -24.43
N GLU A 363 -22.70 42.17 -24.89
CA GLU A 363 -23.52 43.02 -24.03
C GLU A 363 -24.63 42.22 -23.33
N THR A 364 -25.29 41.32 -24.06
CA THR A 364 -26.33 40.44 -23.51
C THR A 364 -25.76 39.45 -22.51
N SER A 365 -24.61 38.84 -22.81
CA SER A 365 -23.87 38.00 -21.86
C SER A 365 -23.57 38.76 -20.57
N LEU A 366 -23.06 39.99 -20.66
CA LEU A 366 -22.71 40.82 -19.50
C LEU A 366 -23.92 41.25 -18.66
N LYS A 367 -25.09 41.45 -19.31
CA LYS A 367 -26.35 41.72 -18.61
C LYS A 367 -26.80 40.52 -17.79
N LEU A 368 -26.63 39.30 -18.31
CA LEU A 368 -27.01 38.06 -17.62
C LEU A 368 -26.01 37.66 -16.52
N ARG A 369 -24.72 37.63 -16.86
CA ARG A 369 -23.63 37.32 -15.95
C ARG A 369 -22.45 38.21 -16.29
N ARG A 370 -22.05 39.07 -15.34
CA ARG A 370 -20.81 39.83 -15.46
C ARG A 370 -19.61 38.90 -15.33
N SER A 371 -18.97 38.59 -16.46
CA SER A 371 -17.72 37.82 -16.51
C SER A 371 -16.55 38.71 -16.94
N ARG A 372 -15.34 38.38 -16.45
CA ARG A 372 -14.10 39.08 -16.82
C ARG A 372 -13.82 38.96 -18.30
N GLU A 373 -14.02 37.75 -18.82
CA GLU A 373 -13.83 37.44 -20.23
C GLU A 373 -14.74 38.28 -21.12
N ALA A 374 -16.04 38.37 -20.82
CA ALA A 374 -16.96 39.16 -21.64
C ALA A 374 -16.65 40.67 -21.59
N LEU A 375 -16.17 41.19 -20.45
CA LEU A 375 -15.72 42.60 -20.36
C LEU A 375 -14.49 42.85 -21.22
N ALA A 376 -13.50 41.94 -21.17
CA ALA A 376 -12.28 42.05 -21.95
C ALA A 376 -12.56 41.94 -23.46
N GLU A 377 -13.41 40.99 -23.86
CA GLU A 377 -13.81 40.80 -25.27
C GLU A 377 -14.57 42.03 -25.80
N LEU A 378 -15.53 42.55 -25.03
CA LEU A 378 -16.29 43.74 -25.43
C LEU A 378 -15.39 44.99 -25.49
N SER A 379 -14.50 45.18 -24.51
CA SER A 379 -13.53 46.28 -24.51
C SER A 379 -12.61 46.21 -25.73
N ARG A 380 -12.06 45.03 -26.03
CA ARG A 380 -11.24 44.80 -27.23
C ARG A 380 -12.00 45.13 -28.51
N LEU A 381 -13.23 44.65 -28.64
CA LEU A 381 -14.09 44.96 -29.79
C LEU A 381 -14.38 46.46 -29.91
N SER A 382 -14.76 47.13 -28.81
CA SER A 382 -15.02 48.58 -28.80
C SER A 382 -13.81 49.40 -29.23
N ALA A 383 -12.60 49.03 -28.80
CA ALA A 383 -11.38 49.70 -29.24
C ALA A 383 -11.19 49.59 -30.77
N HIS A 384 -11.38 48.40 -31.34
CA HIS A 384 -11.26 48.20 -32.79
C HIS A 384 -12.39 48.83 -33.61
N MET A 385 -13.53 49.15 -32.99
CA MET A 385 -14.62 49.90 -33.63
C MET A 385 -14.47 51.43 -33.51
N GLY A 386 -13.42 51.93 -32.85
CA GLY A 386 -13.19 53.37 -32.64
C GLY A 386 -13.87 53.95 -31.39
N ASP A 387 -14.51 53.12 -30.56
CA ASP A 387 -15.17 53.51 -29.30
C ASP A 387 -14.17 53.46 -28.12
N GLU A 388 -13.08 54.24 -28.18
CA GLU A 388 -11.98 54.18 -27.20
C GLU A 388 -12.42 54.49 -25.77
N GLU A 389 -13.23 55.52 -25.56
CA GLU A 389 -13.74 55.90 -24.23
C GLU A 389 -14.54 54.77 -23.58
N VAL A 390 -15.36 54.07 -24.38
CA VAL A 390 -16.16 52.93 -23.93
C VAL A 390 -15.24 51.77 -23.56
N SER A 391 -14.24 51.50 -24.40
CA SER A 391 -13.25 50.45 -24.13
C SER A 391 -12.50 50.68 -22.81
N ILE A 392 -11.96 51.89 -22.61
CA ILE A 392 -11.24 52.25 -21.37
C ILE A 392 -12.15 52.12 -20.16
N LYS A 393 -13.40 52.59 -20.25
CA LYS A 393 -14.38 52.48 -19.17
C LYS A 393 -14.66 51.02 -18.80
N LEU A 394 -14.85 50.15 -19.78
CA LEU A 394 -15.07 48.71 -19.55
C LEU A 394 -13.84 48.04 -18.92
N MET A 395 -12.63 48.38 -19.38
CA MET A 395 -11.39 47.85 -18.83
C MET A 395 -11.18 48.31 -17.37
N MET A 396 -11.42 49.59 -17.08
CA MET A 396 -11.37 50.14 -15.72
C MET A 396 -12.38 49.48 -14.79
N GLN A 397 -13.60 49.20 -15.28
CA GLN A 397 -14.61 48.47 -14.52
C GLN A 397 -14.19 47.03 -14.20
N GLY A 398 -13.53 46.35 -15.14
CA GLY A 398 -12.91 45.04 -14.90
C GLY A 398 -11.87 45.10 -13.79
N LEU A 399 -10.88 45.99 -13.95
CA LEU A 399 -9.75 46.14 -13.01
C LEU A 399 -10.16 46.54 -11.59
N ALA A 400 -11.08 47.50 -11.45
CA ALA A 400 -11.50 48.00 -10.14
C ALA A 400 -12.18 46.91 -9.30
N LYS A 401 -12.97 46.06 -9.96
CA LYS A 401 -13.69 44.97 -9.30
C LYS A 401 -12.79 43.77 -9.00
N ASP A 402 -11.83 43.49 -9.88
CA ASP A 402 -10.92 42.35 -9.73
C ASP A 402 -9.99 42.47 -8.54
N ASN A 403 -9.61 43.70 -8.19
CA ASN A 403 -8.75 43.98 -7.05
C ASN A 403 -9.51 44.22 -5.74
N GLY A 404 -10.86 44.13 -5.74
CA GLY A 404 -11.67 44.34 -4.55
C GLY A 404 -11.38 45.67 -3.85
N LEU A 405 -11.09 46.72 -4.65
CA LEU A 405 -10.54 47.97 -4.12
C LEU A 405 -11.48 48.58 -3.08
N PRO A 406 -10.95 49.07 -1.95
CA PRO A 406 -11.76 49.75 -0.95
C PRO A 406 -12.37 51.02 -1.54
N GLN A 407 -13.56 51.39 -1.07
CA GLN A 407 -14.18 52.67 -1.44
C GLN A 407 -13.40 53.81 -0.79
N LEU A 408 -12.56 54.48 -1.57
CA LEU A 408 -11.81 55.65 -1.14
C LEU A 408 -12.49 56.92 -1.65
N PRO A 409 -12.44 58.03 -0.89
CA PRO A 409 -12.96 59.30 -1.37
C PRO A 409 -12.17 59.76 -2.59
N MET A 410 -12.85 59.89 -3.73
CA MET A 410 -12.26 60.39 -4.97
C MET A 410 -12.46 61.91 -5.06
N PRO A 411 -11.51 62.66 -5.64
CA PRO A 411 -11.69 64.09 -5.89
C PRO A 411 -12.93 64.31 -6.76
N LYS A 412 -13.75 65.30 -6.39
CA LYS A 412 -14.90 65.71 -7.20
C LYS A 412 -14.37 66.39 -8.46
N ALA A 413 -14.77 65.88 -9.63
CA ALA A 413 -14.49 66.49 -10.92
C ALA A 413 -15.23 67.82 -11.08
#